data_AF-A0A225E3T6-F1
#
_entry.id   AF-A0A225E3T6-F1
#
_cell.length_a   1.000
_cell.length_b   1.000
_cell.length_c   1.000
_cell.angle_alpha   90.00
_cell.angle_beta   90.00
_cell.angle_gamma   90.00
#
_symmetry.space_group_name_H-M   'P 1'
#
loop_
_entity.id
_entity.type
_entity.pdbx_description
1 polymer ?
#
loop_
_entity_poly.entity_id
_entity_poly.type
_entity_poly.pdbx_seq_one_letter_code
_entity_poly.pdbx_strand_id
1 'polypeptide(L)'
;MHFLIAATEWQQLRFALRAGRPVYGSELRLVPTRKTKDGMFLTNLVVRGLLETVDQVTGDPWATTYRLTAVGRYVADYGECDFDTGTNVCRLPVGISADKVGPTGRLDGTPKVLPVPGVYKKKTATK
;
A
#
# COMPACT_ATOMS: atom_id res chain seq x y z
N MET A 1 1.41 -6.52 -16.00
CA MET A 1 2.25 -7.62 -15.49
C MET A 1 2.10 -7.65 -13.99
N HIS A 2 1.91 -8.81 -13.37
CA HIS A 2 1.82 -8.90 -11.90
C HIS A 2 3.16 -8.51 -11.28
N PHE A 3 3.16 -7.54 -10.37
CA PHE A 3 4.38 -6.99 -9.77
C PHE A 3 4.31 -7.03 -8.24
N LEU A 4 5.31 -7.66 -7.64
CA LEU A 4 5.50 -7.68 -6.19
C LEU A 4 6.34 -6.48 -5.77
N ILE A 5 5.84 -5.72 -4.79
CA ILE A 5 6.54 -4.53 -4.31
C ILE A 5 7.73 -4.92 -3.43
N ALA A 6 8.80 -4.13 -3.47
CA ALA A 6 9.95 -4.35 -2.61
C ALA A 6 9.56 -4.21 -1.13
N ALA A 7 10.13 -5.05 -0.26
CA ALA A 7 9.76 -5.09 1.17
C ALA A 7 9.89 -3.72 1.88
N THR A 8 10.91 -2.93 1.53
CA THR A 8 11.10 -1.59 2.10
C THR A 8 10.00 -0.62 1.69
N GLU A 9 9.61 -0.63 0.43
CA GLU A 9 8.53 0.21 -0.09
C GLU A 9 7.19 -0.23 0.50
N TRP A 10 6.98 -1.54 0.64
CA TRP A 10 5.79 -2.07 1.30
C TRP A 10 5.64 -1.54 2.73
N GLN A 11 6.74 -1.54 3.49
CA GLN A 11 6.74 -1.01 4.86
C GLN A 11 6.38 0.48 4.92
N GLN A 12 6.88 1.28 3.96
CA GLN A 12 6.55 2.70 3.85
C GLN A 12 5.06 2.91 3.54
N LEU A 13 4.50 2.15 2.59
CA LEU A 13 3.07 2.21 2.28
C LEU A 13 2.21 1.78 3.46
N ARG A 14 2.61 0.72 4.19
CA ARG A 14 1.92 0.28 5.40
C ARG A 14 1.98 1.30 6.53
N PHE A 15 3.08 2.02 6.66
CA PHE A 15 3.18 3.13 7.60
C PHE A 15 2.19 4.23 7.24
N ALA A 16 2.17 4.68 5.98
CA ALA A 16 1.23 5.71 5.50
C ALA A 16 -0.24 5.28 5.71
N LEU A 17 -0.54 4.01 5.43
CA LEU A 17 -1.88 3.44 5.60
C LEU A 17 -2.33 3.51 7.06
N ARG A 18 -1.44 3.11 7.99
CA ARG A 18 -1.71 3.15 9.43
C ARG A 18 -1.80 4.57 9.98
N ALA A 19 -1.07 5.52 9.41
CA ALA A 19 -1.15 6.91 9.82
C ALA A 19 -2.54 7.50 9.55
N GLY A 20 -3.22 7.08 8.48
CA GLY A 20 -4.58 7.52 8.15
C GLY A 20 -4.71 9.00 7.79
N ARG A 21 -3.59 9.72 7.69
CA ARG A 21 -3.47 11.14 7.36
C ARG A 21 -2.38 11.34 6.31
N PRO A 22 -2.31 12.53 5.66
CA PRO A 22 -1.11 12.92 4.95
C PRO A 22 0.11 12.85 5.88
N VAL A 23 1.21 12.30 5.36
CA VAL A 23 2.46 12.09 6.09
C VAL A 23 3.59 12.87 5.44
N TYR A 24 4.46 13.46 6.24
CA TYR A 24 5.65 14.10 5.69
C TYR A 24 6.58 13.06 5.06
N GLY A 25 7.28 13.44 3.99
CA GLY A 25 8.31 12.57 3.40
C GLY A 25 9.38 12.17 4.40
N SER A 26 9.70 13.03 5.37
CA SER A 26 10.60 12.72 6.47
C SER A 26 10.12 11.55 7.33
N GLU A 27 8.81 11.43 7.58
CA GLU A 27 8.21 10.31 8.33
C GLU A 27 8.27 9.00 7.54
N LEU A 28 8.21 9.07 6.20
CA LEU A 28 8.31 7.91 5.31
C LEU A 28 9.74 7.39 5.15
N ARG A 29 10.74 8.11 5.65
CA ARG A 29 12.13 7.65 5.70
C ARG A 29 12.37 6.72 6.91
N LEU A 30 11.70 5.57 6.90
CA LEU A 30 11.72 4.60 8.01
C LEU A 30 13.14 4.09 8.34
N VAL A 31 13.99 3.92 7.33
CA VAL A 31 15.38 3.50 7.51
C VAL A 31 16.30 4.49 6.77
N PRO A 32 17.15 5.25 7.47
CA PRO A 32 18.10 6.16 6.85
C PRO A 32 19.22 5.38 6.15
N THR A 33 19.09 5.15 4.85
CA THR A 33 20.15 4.54 4.03
C THR A 33 20.65 5.51 2.97
N ARG A 34 21.76 5.18 2.29
CA ARG A 34 22.24 5.95 1.13
C ARG A 34 21.17 6.06 0.03
N LYS A 35 20.36 5.01 -0.15
CA LYS A 35 19.28 4.94 -1.16
C LYS A 35 18.06 5.81 -0.83
N THR A 36 17.91 6.21 0.42
CA THR A 36 16.79 7.06 0.87
C THR A 36 17.28 8.47 1.23
N LYS A 37 18.53 8.83 0.94
CA LYS A 37 19.10 10.12 1.37
C LYS A 37 18.57 11.29 0.56
N ASP A 38 18.29 11.06 -0.72
CA ASP A 38 17.87 12.06 -1.70
C ASP A 38 16.34 12.17 -1.86
N GLY A 39 15.59 11.23 -1.26
CA GLY A 39 14.13 11.21 -1.36
C GLY A 39 13.61 10.68 -2.70
N MET A 40 14.47 10.16 -3.60
CA MET A 40 14.03 9.65 -4.90
C MET A 40 12.98 8.54 -4.78
N PHE A 41 13.00 7.76 -3.69
CA PHE A 41 11.96 6.75 -3.46
C PHE A 41 10.55 7.36 -3.35
N LEU A 42 10.41 8.57 -2.77
CA LEU A 42 9.12 9.28 -2.69
C LEU A 42 8.64 9.66 -4.09
N THR A 43 9.53 10.23 -4.89
CA THR A 43 9.26 10.53 -6.30
C THR A 43 8.84 9.26 -7.06
N ASN A 44 9.54 8.14 -6.86
CA ASN A 44 9.21 6.88 -7.52
C ASN A 44 7.86 6.31 -7.08
N LEU A 45 7.47 6.48 -5.82
CA LEU A 45 6.14 6.07 -5.33
C LEU A 45 5.02 6.96 -5.91
N VAL A 46 5.28 8.25 -6.10
CA VAL A 46 4.35 9.17 -6.76
C VAL A 46 4.22 8.87 -8.26
N VAL A 47 5.35 8.72 -8.96
CA VAL A 47 5.37 8.38 -10.40
C VAL A 47 4.65 7.06 -10.66
N ARG A 48 4.82 6.06 -9.78
CA ARG A 48 4.10 4.78 -9.87
C ARG A 48 2.60 4.87 -9.50
N GLY A 49 2.11 6.03 -9.09
CA GLY A 49 0.71 6.25 -8.71
C GLY A 49 0.33 5.62 -7.36
N LEU A 50 1.31 5.30 -6.50
CA LEU A 50 1.08 4.71 -5.18
C LEU A 50 0.87 5.78 -4.11
N LEU A 51 1.52 6.93 -4.28
CA LEU A 51 1.32 8.13 -3.49
C LEU A 51 0.86 9.29 -4.37
N GLU A 52 0.18 10.24 -3.75
CA GLU A 52 -0.06 11.58 -4.29
C GLU A 52 0.54 12.62 -3.34
N THR A 53 1.00 13.75 -3.88
CA THR A 53 1.44 14.91 -3.09
C THR A 53 0.23 15.71 -2.64
N VAL A 54 0.19 16.11 -1.37
CA VAL A 54 -0.89 16.95 -0.80
C VAL A 54 -0.41 18.39 -0.68
N ASP A 55 0.61 18.64 0.15
CA ASP A 55 1.24 19.96 0.30
C ASP A 55 2.68 19.88 -0.21
N GLN A 56 2.88 20.24 -1.47
CA GLN A 56 4.18 20.12 -2.13
C GLN A 56 5.09 21.30 -1.77
N VAL A 57 6.29 20.98 -1.28
CA VAL A 57 7.38 21.94 -1.09
C VAL A 57 8.40 21.73 -2.20
N THR A 58 8.52 22.71 -3.09
CA THR A 58 9.40 22.60 -4.27
C THR A 58 10.85 22.36 -3.86
N GLY A 59 11.44 21.28 -4.35
CA GLY A 59 12.83 20.91 -4.06
C GLY A 59 13.06 20.27 -2.69
N ASP A 60 12.04 20.17 -1.84
CA ASP A 60 12.12 19.52 -0.54
C ASP A 60 11.11 18.36 -0.40
N PRO A 61 11.52 17.13 -0.75
CA PRO A 61 10.66 15.96 -0.59
C PRO A 61 10.41 15.61 0.89
N TRP A 62 11.19 16.14 1.82
CA TRP A 62 11.06 15.83 3.25
C TRP A 62 10.01 16.69 3.94
N ALA A 63 9.89 17.94 3.49
CA ALA A 63 8.85 18.88 3.91
C ALA A 63 7.53 18.69 3.14
N THR A 64 7.54 18.00 2.00
CA THR A 64 6.34 17.64 1.26
C THR A 64 5.51 16.60 2.01
N THR A 65 4.18 16.75 2.01
CA THR A 65 3.24 15.73 2.53
C THR A 65 2.68 14.84 1.42
N TYR A 66 2.48 13.56 1.75
CA TYR A 66 2.03 12.53 0.82
C TYR A 66 0.84 11.77 1.38
N ARG A 67 -0.04 11.30 0.49
CA ARG A 67 -1.18 10.43 0.81
C ARG A 67 -1.21 9.22 -0.10
N LEU A 68 -1.76 8.09 0.38
CA LEU A 68 -1.98 6.92 -0.45
C LEU A 68 -3.14 7.16 -1.43
N THR A 69 -2.90 6.82 -2.69
CA THR A 69 -3.98 6.65 -3.69
C THR A 69 -4.79 5.39 -3.38
N ALA A 70 -5.86 5.13 -4.15
CA ALA A 70 -6.57 3.85 -4.05
C ALA A 70 -5.66 2.65 -4.37
N VAL A 71 -4.79 2.77 -5.39
CA VAL A 71 -3.80 1.73 -5.72
C VAL A 71 -2.81 1.57 -4.56
N GLY A 72 -2.28 2.66 -4.02
CA GLY A 72 -1.35 2.62 -2.88
C GLY A 72 -1.95 1.94 -1.65
N ARG A 73 -3.22 2.19 -1.36
CA ARG A 73 -3.96 1.53 -0.27
C ARG A 73 -4.10 0.03 -0.49
N TYR A 74 -4.42 -0.41 -1.70
CA TYR A 74 -4.43 -1.83 -2.05
C TYR A 74 -3.04 -2.46 -1.87
N VAL A 75 -2.01 -1.87 -2.46
CA VAL A 75 -0.63 -2.39 -2.38
C VAL A 75 -0.12 -2.44 -0.94
N ALA A 76 -0.51 -1.49 -0.10
CA ALA A 76 -0.16 -1.51 1.32
C ALA A 76 -0.71 -2.75 2.05
N ASP A 77 -1.90 -3.23 1.70
CA ASP A 77 -2.50 -4.42 2.34
C ASP A 77 -2.02 -5.72 1.69
N TYR A 78 -1.97 -5.77 0.36
CA TYR A 78 -1.73 -7.00 -0.42
C TYR A 78 -0.30 -7.19 -0.92
N GLY A 79 0.53 -6.13 -0.97
CA GLY A 79 1.94 -6.21 -1.39
C GLY A 79 2.17 -6.37 -2.90
N GLU A 80 1.12 -6.21 -3.71
CA GLU A 80 1.15 -6.46 -5.15
C GLU A 80 0.31 -5.45 -5.94
N CYS A 81 0.67 -5.23 -7.20
CA CYS A 81 -0.07 -4.39 -8.15
C CYS A 81 0.03 -4.96 -9.57
N ASP A 82 -0.87 -4.53 -10.45
CA ASP A 82 -0.66 -4.69 -11.89
C ASP A 82 0.21 -3.56 -12.40
N PHE A 83 1.44 -3.87 -12.83
CA PHE A 83 2.39 -2.88 -13.29
C PHE A 83 2.36 -2.75 -14.82
N ASP A 84 2.17 -1.52 -15.30
CA ASP A 84 2.29 -1.14 -16.71
C ASP A 84 3.71 -0.66 -16.98
N THR A 85 4.48 -1.47 -17.72
CA THR A 85 5.87 -1.16 -18.07
C THR A 85 6.01 -0.05 -19.09
N GLY A 86 4.97 0.23 -19.89
CA GLY A 86 4.96 1.32 -20.86
C GLY A 86 4.80 2.69 -20.20
N THR A 87 4.04 2.76 -19.10
CA THR A 87 3.82 4.01 -18.36
C THR A 87 4.55 4.10 -17.02
N ASN A 88 5.16 3.01 -16.55
CA ASN A 88 5.79 2.89 -15.23
C ASN A 88 4.83 3.18 -14.07
N VAL A 89 3.58 2.70 -14.17
CA VAL A 89 2.50 2.95 -13.20
C VAL A 89 1.93 1.65 -12.66
N CYS A 90 1.68 1.60 -11.36
CA CYS A 90 0.88 0.55 -10.73
C CYS A 90 -0.61 0.82 -10.94
N ARG A 91 -1.35 -0.23 -11.24
CA ARG A 91 -2.80 -0.26 -11.34
C ARG A 91 -3.37 -1.29 -10.38
N LEU A 92 -4.65 -1.14 -10.07
CA LEU A 92 -5.39 -2.19 -9.40
C LEU A 92 -5.47 -3.43 -10.31
N PRO A 93 -5.37 -4.64 -9.75
CA PRO A 93 -5.60 -5.87 -10.50
C PRO A 93 -6.96 -5.90 -11.19
N VAL A 94 -7.04 -6.63 -12.30
CA VAL A 94 -8.31 -6.83 -13.03
C VAL A 94 -9.41 -7.33 -12.08
N GLY A 95 -10.58 -6.69 -12.15
CA GLY A 95 -11.73 -7.01 -11.29
C GLY A 95 -11.77 -6.25 -9.96
N ILE A 96 -10.75 -5.44 -9.66
CA ILE A 96 -10.70 -4.58 -8.49
C ILE A 96 -10.88 -3.12 -8.92
N SER A 97 -11.90 -2.46 -8.38
CA SER A 97 -12.18 -1.05 -8.64
C SER A 97 -11.84 -0.18 -7.42
N ALA A 98 -11.50 1.09 -7.66
CA ALA A 98 -11.03 1.99 -6.62
C ALA A 98 -12.07 2.25 -5.51
N ASP A 99 -13.37 2.22 -5.85
CA ASP A 99 -14.48 2.34 -4.90
C ASP A 99 -14.57 1.17 -3.92
N LYS A 100 -14.01 0.01 -4.30
CA LYS A 100 -13.94 -1.17 -3.43
C LYS A 100 -12.73 -1.15 -2.51
N VAL A 101 -11.78 -0.25 -2.71
CA VAL A 101 -10.61 -0.14 -1.83
C VAL A 101 -10.92 0.80 -0.68
N GLY A 102 -11.21 0.22 0.49
CA GLY A 102 -11.54 0.97 1.69
C GLY A 102 -10.40 1.88 2.19
N PRO A 103 -10.66 2.74 3.19
CA PRO A 103 -9.63 3.62 3.77
C PRO A 103 -8.50 2.82 4.44
N THR A 104 -8.76 1.57 4.83
CA THR A 104 -7.79 0.65 5.42
C THR A 104 -7.05 -0.20 4.37
N GLY A 105 -7.24 0.05 3.07
CA GLY A 105 -6.64 -0.74 1.99
C GLY A 105 -7.32 -2.07 1.70
N ARG A 106 -8.11 -2.57 2.65
CA ARG A 106 -8.91 -3.77 2.52
C ARG A 106 -10.03 -3.58 1.50
N LEU A 107 -10.34 -4.64 0.75
CA LEU A 107 -11.48 -4.62 -0.16
C LEU A 107 -12.82 -4.67 0.60
N ASP A 108 -13.77 -3.83 0.20
CA ASP A 108 -15.11 -3.81 0.77
C ASP A 108 -15.78 -5.18 0.67
N GLY A 109 -16.40 -5.60 1.78
CA GLY A 109 -17.05 -6.92 1.87
C GLY A 109 -16.11 -8.07 2.25
N THR A 110 -14.79 -7.86 2.35
CA THR A 110 -13.90 -8.87 2.94
C THR A 110 -14.01 -8.86 4.48
N PRO A 111 -14.39 -9.98 5.12
CA PRO A 111 -14.61 -10.01 6.56
C PRO A 111 -13.29 -9.73 7.30
N LYS A 112 -13.30 -8.83 8.30
CA LYS A 112 -12.14 -8.42 9.12
C LYS A 112 -11.38 -9.60 9.76
N VAL A 113 -12.08 -10.72 9.98
CA VAL A 113 -11.56 -11.95 10.56
C VAL A 113 -11.66 -13.05 9.50
N LEU A 114 -10.56 -13.76 9.23
CA LEU A 114 -10.65 -15.02 8.48
C LEU A 114 -11.63 -15.92 9.23
N PRO A 115 -12.59 -16.59 8.56
CA PRO A 115 -13.39 -17.60 9.24
C PRO A 115 -12.42 -18.58 9.89
N VAL A 116 -12.42 -18.62 11.23
CA VAL A 116 -11.69 -19.65 11.96
C VAL A 116 -12.21 -20.97 11.41
N PRO A 117 -11.35 -21.87 10.89
CA PRO A 117 -11.80 -23.17 10.44
C PRO A 117 -12.63 -23.78 11.55
N GLY A 118 -13.93 -24.00 11.26
CA GLY A 118 -14.87 -24.48 12.25
C GLY A 118 -14.28 -25.70 12.93
N VAL A 119 -14.16 -25.64 14.26
CA VAL A 119 -13.62 -26.71 15.11
C VAL A 119 -14.10 -28.04 14.55
N TYR A 120 -13.17 -28.88 14.13
CA TYR A 120 -13.43 -30.20 13.56
C TYR A 120 -14.34 -30.96 14.56
N LYS A 121 -15.65 -31.02 14.28
CA LYS A 121 -16.58 -31.74 15.15
C LYS A 121 -16.19 -33.21 15.09
N LYS A 122 -15.57 -33.72 16.16
CA LYS A 122 -15.34 -35.16 16.32
C LYS A 122 -16.69 -35.86 16.13
N LYS A 123 -16.79 -36.70 15.09
CA LYS A 123 -17.92 -37.61 14.94
C LYS A 123 -17.95 -38.49 16.19
N THR A 124 -18.92 -38.27 17.06
CA THR A 124 -19.26 -39.24 18.10
C THR A 124 -19.76 -40.49 17.39
N ALA A 125 -18.94 -41.54 17.43
CA ALA A 125 -19.36 -42.88 17.04
C ALA A 125 -20.40 -43.35 18.07
N THR A 126 -21.65 -43.49 17.63
CA THR A 126 -22.68 -44.17 18.41
C THR A 126 -22.39 -45.67 18.35
N LYS A 127 -22.36 -46.30 19.53
CA LYS A 127 -22.19 -47.74 19.75
C LYS A 127 -23.30 -48.56 19.11
#